data_AF-A0A0B8QB21-F1
#
_entry.id   AF-A0A0B8QB21-F1
#
_cell.length_a   1.000
_cell.length_b   1.000
_cell.length_c   1.000
_cell.angle_alpha   90.00
_cell.angle_beta   90.00
_cell.angle_gamma   90.00
#
_symmetry.space_group_name_H-M   'P 1'
#
loop_
_entity.id
_entity.type
_entity.pdbx_description
1 polymer ?
#
loop_
_entity_poly.entity_id
_entity_poly.type
_entity_poly.pdbx_seq_one_letter_code
_entity_poly.pdbx_strand_id
1 'polypeptide(L)'
;MAHGETQERIFALSVWKESKLFNEKERSILALVEEMAHITEKGVSDETYQALESHFDEIQISQFIVLCTMMNAWNRLASQLTPTS
;
A
#
# COMPACT_ATOMS: atom_id res chain seq x y z
N MET A 1 -0.42 21.36 3.74
CA MET A 1 -0.34 19.89 3.61
C MET A 1 0.87 19.56 2.76
N ALA A 2 1.62 18.50 3.10
CA ALA A 2 2.93 18.23 2.51
C ALA A 2 2.80 17.43 1.21
N HIS A 3 3.73 17.64 0.26
CA HIS A 3 3.94 16.79 -0.93
C HIS A 3 2.72 16.56 -1.86
N GLY A 4 1.74 17.46 -1.87
CA GLY A 4 0.57 17.37 -2.77
C GLY A 4 -0.63 16.61 -2.20
N GLU A 5 -0.53 16.08 -0.98
CA GLU A 5 -1.69 15.45 -0.33
C GLU A 5 -2.68 16.48 0.19
N THR A 6 -3.98 16.18 0.04
CA THR A 6 -5.08 16.98 0.57
C THR A 6 -5.79 16.21 1.69
N GLN A 7 -6.48 16.95 2.56
CA GLN A 7 -7.22 16.34 3.67
C GLN A 7 -8.31 15.41 3.15
N GLU A 8 -8.92 15.79 2.02
CA GLU A 8 -9.88 14.97 1.28
C GLU A 8 -9.27 13.65 0.80
N ARG A 9 -8.07 13.69 0.19
CA ARG A 9 -7.37 12.49 -0.26
C ARG A 9 -6.98 11.59 0.92
N ILE A 10 -6.49 12.17 2.01
CA ILE A 10 -6.16 11.43 3.24
C ILE A 10 -7.39 10.69 3.78
N PHE A 11 -8.55 11.35 3.83
CA PHE A 11 -9.79 10.70 4.25
C PHE A 11 -10.27 9.64 3.26
N ALA A 12 -10.04 9.83 1.96
CA ALA A 12 -10.43 8.89 0.93
C ALA A 12 -9.56 7.62 0.87
N LEU A 13 -8.41 7.57 1.54
CA LEU A 13 -7.52 6.39 1.54
C LEU A 13 -8.20 5.13 2.09
N SER A 14 -9.12 5.25 3.05
CA SER A 14 -9.84 4.10 3.61
C SER A 14 -10.86 3.48 2.64
N VAL A 15 -11.24 4.21 1.59
CA VAL A 15 -12.23 3.85 0.56
C VAL A 15 -11.65 4.10 -0.84
N TRP A 16 -10.36 3.83 -1.00
CA TRP A 16 -9.61 4.22 -2.20
C TRP A 16 -10.12 3.51 -3.46
N LYS A 17 -10.71 2.31 -3.32
CA LYS A 17 -11.29 1.52 -4.42
C LYS A 17 -12.54 2.17 -5.00
N GLU A 18 -13.30 2.89 -4.20
CA GLU A 18 -14.51 3.62 -4.61
C GLU A 18 -14.20 5.09 -4.96
N SER A 19 -13.07 5.61 -4.49
CA SER A 19 -12.66 6.99 -4.72
C SER A 19 -12.18 7.23 -6.16
N LYS A 20 -12.60 8.38 -6.71
CA LYS A 20 -12.14 8.90 -8.00
C LYS A 20 -10.90 9.79 -7.87
N LEU A 21 -10.39 9.98 -6.65
CA LEU A 21 -9.25 10.87 -6.36
C LEU A 21 -7.90 10.22 -6.67
N PHE A 22 -7.88 8.91 -6.91
CA PHE A 22 -6.67 8.14 -7.21
C PHE A 22 -6.73 7.63 -8.64
N ASN A 23 -5.68 7.91 -9.41
CA ASN A 23 -5.52 7.40 -10.77
C ASN A 23 -5.05 5.94 -10.77
N GLU A 24 -5.01 5.30 -11.94
CA GLU A 24 -4.61 3.88 -12.08
C GLU A 24 -3.22 3.58 -11.52
N LYS A 25 -2.27 4.51 -11.69
CA LYS A 25 -0.90 4.37 -11.16
C LYS A 25 -0.86 4.42 -9.64
N GLU A 26 -1.69 5.26 -9.00
CA GLU A 26 -1.82 5.30 -7.54
C GLU A 26 -2.55 4.06 -7.03
N ARG A 27 -3.62 3.64 -7.73
CA ARG A 27 -4.42 2.46 -7.41
C ARG A 27 -3.59 1.18 -7.44
N SER A 28 -2.66 1.02 -8.39
CA SER A 28 -1.79 -0.16 -8.44
C SER A 28 -0.87 -0.26 -7.21
N ILE A 29 -0.36 0.87 -6.70
CA ILE A 29 0.43 0.89 -5.45
C ILE A 29 -0.47 0.62 -4.25
N LEU A 30 -1.66 1.21 -4.19
CA LEU A 30 -2.59 1.00 -3.07
C LEU A 30 -3.02 -0.46 -2.97
N ALA A 31 -3.25 -1.13 -4.11
CA ALA A 31 -3.50 -2.57 -4.18
C ALA A 31 -2.33 -3.38 -3.59
N LEU A 32 -1.09 -3.07 -4.00
CA LEU A 32 0.12 -3.71 -3.46
C LEU A 32 0.23 -3.53 -1.95
N VAL A 33 0.01 -2.31 -1.44
CA VAL A 33 0.07 -2.01 0.00
C VAL A 33 -0.96 -2.82 0.77
N GLU A 34 -2.19 -2.89 0.27
CA GLU A 34 -3.28 -3.66 0.88
C GLU A 34 -2.96 -5.16 0.91
N GLU A 35 -2.56 -5.74 -0.22
CA GLU A 35 -2.21 -7.17 -0.30
C GLU A 35 -0.98 -7.50 0.56
N MET A 36 0.04 -6.64 0.59
CA MET A 36 1.22 -6.82 1.45
C MET A 36 0.89 -6.72 2.95
N ALA A 37 -0.11 -5.92 3.35
CA ALA A 37 -0.59 -5.89 4.72
C ALA A 37 -1.22 -7.22 5.14
N HIS A 38 -1.86 -7.91 4.19
CA HIS A 38 -2.51 -9.21 4.35
C HIS A 38 -1.68 -10.37 3.77
N ILE A 39 -0.36 -10.21 3.66
CA ILE A 39 0.51 -11.12 2.89
C ILE A 39 0.41 -12.59 3.33
N THR A 40 0.10 -12.85 4.61
CA THR A 40 -0.06 -14.20 5.16
C THR A 40 -1.28 -14.95 4.65
N GLU A 41 -2.24 -14.25 4.03
CA GLU A 41 -3.48 -14.86 3.54
C GLU A 41 -3.32 -15.41 2.12
N LYS A 42 -2.86 -14.57 1.17
CA LYS A 42 -2.86 -14.91 -0.27
C LYS A 42 -1.67 -14.42 -1.08
N GLY A 43 -0.65 -13.80 -0.46
CA GLY A 43 0.43 -13.19 -1.23
C GLY A 43 -0.02 -11.96 -2.03
N VAL A 44 0.86 -11.47 -2.91
CA VAL A 44 0.52 -10.45 -3.92
C VAL A 44 -0.05 -11.16 -5.14
N SER A 45 -1.16 -10.67 -5.68
CA SER A 45 -1.82 -11.28 -6.85
C SER A 45 -1.10 -10.94 -8.16
N ASP A 46 -1.22 -11.83 -9.15
CA ASP A 46 -0.70 -11.58 -10.50
C ASP A 46 -1.33 -10.33 -11.13
N GLU A 47 -2.61 -10.06 -10.85
CA GLU A 47 -3.32 -8.85 -11.31
C GLU A 47 -2.66 -7.59 -10.76
N THR A 48 -2.39 -7.55 -9.45
CA THR A 48 -1.69 -6.43 -8.81
C THR A 48 -0.29 -6.26 -9.36
N TYR A 49 0.45 -7.36 -9.57
CA TYR A 49 1.80 -7.30 -10.12
C TYR A 49 1.81 -6.77 -11.57
N GLN A 50 0.92 -7.26 -12.44
CA GLN A 50 0.78 -6.79 -13.82
C GLN A 50 0.34 -5.32 -13.91
N ALA A 51 -0.54 -4.88 -13.01
CA ALA A 51 -0.94 -3.47 -12.91
C ALA A 51 0.26 -2.56 -12.56
N LEU A 52 1.17 -3.02 -11.69
CA LEU A 52 2.39 -2.30 -11.35
C LEU A 52 3.35 -2.23 -12.55
N GLU A 53 3.57 -3.32 -13.26
CA GLU A 53 4.45 -3.36 -14.45
C GLU A 53 3.98 -2.41 -15.56
N SER A 54 2.69 -2.08 -15.60
CA SER A 54 2.12 -1.09 -16.53
C SER A 54 2.53 0.36 -16.22
N HIS A 55 3.08 0.62 -15.03
CA HIS A 55 3.31 1.98 -14.52
C HIS A 55 4.70 2.22 -13.93
N PHE A 56 5.43 1.16 -13.60
CA PHE A 56 6.68 1.19 -12.86
C PHE A 56 7.67 0.18 -13.43
N ASP A 57 8.96 0.48 -13.32
CA ASP A 57 10.01 -0.48 -13.63
C ASP A 57 10.23 -1.47 -12.48
N GLU A 58 10.94 -2.56 -12.75
CA GLU A 58 11.22 -3.62 -11.77
C GLU A 58 11.96 -3.12 -10.51
N ILE A 59 12.81 -2.10 -10.66
CA ILE A 59 13.54 -1.50 -9.53
C ILE A 59 12.56 -0.76 -8.61
N GLN A 60 11.65 0.03 -9.19
CA GLN A 60 10.61 0.74 -8.45
C GLN A 60 9.67 -0.24 -7.75
N ILE A 61 9.25 -1.32 -8.42
CA ILE A 61 8.40 -2.35 -7.83
C ILE A 61 9.10 -3.01 -6.63
N SER A 62 10.38 -3.34 -6.78
CA SER A 62 11.20 -3.90 -5.70
C SER A 62 11.31 -2.93 -4.51
N GLN A 63 11.48 -1.64 -4.77
CA GLN A 63 11.51 -0.61 -3.73
C GLN A 63 10.19 -0.52 -2.98
N PHE A 64 9.05 -0.59 -3.67
CA PHE A 64 7.74 -0.58 -3.02
C PHE A 64 7.54 -1.80 -2.12
N ILE A 65 7.93 -2.99 -2.58
CA ILE A 65 7.86 -4.22 -1.77
C ILE A 65 8.70 -4.04 -0.49
N VAL A 66 9.93 -3.55 -0.61
CA VAL A 66 10.80 -3.30 0.55
C VAL A 66 10.16 -2.31 1.53
N LEU A 67 9.61 -1.20 1.03
CA LEU A 67 8.93 -0.20 1.87
C LEU A 67 7.70 -0.78 2.58
N CYS A 68 6.87 -1.55 1.87
CA CYS A 68 5.72 -2.24 2.46
C CYS A 68 6.15 -3.22 3.56
N THR A 69 7.19 -4.01 3.31
CA THR A 69 7.75 -4.94 4.30
C THR A 69 8.23 -4.20 5.55
N MET A 70 8.97 -3.10 5.39
CA MET A 70 9.45 -2.30 6.52
C MET A 70 8.30 -1.70 7.34
N MET A 71 7.29 -1.14 6.67
CA MET A 71 6.11 -0.57 7.33
C MET A 71 5.34 -1.64 8.13
N ASN A 72 5.13 -2.82 7.54
CA ASN A 72 4.43 -3.92 8.20
C ASN A 72 5.24 -4.50 9.37
N ALA A 73 6.56 -4.56 9.27
CA ALA A 73 7.43 -4.94 10.38
C ALA A 73 7.29 -3.97 11.56
N TRP A 74 7.28 -2.66 11.29
CA TRP A 74 7.08 -1.65 12.33
C TRP A 74 5.71 -1.75 12.98
N ASN A 75 4.64 -1.93 12.19
CA ASN A 75 3.28 -2.12 12.71
C ASN A 75 3.17 -3.32 13.65
N ARG A 76 3.85 -4.43 13.34
CA ARG A 76 3.89 -5.63 14.19
C ARG A 76 4.67 -5.41 15.48
N LEU A 77 5.78 -4.68 15.43
CA LEU A 77 6.55 -4.34 16.62
C LEU A 77 5.75 -3.41 17.54
N ALA A 78 5.13 -2.37 16.96
CA ALA A 78 4.32 -1.43 17.73
C ALA A 78 3.13 -2.12 18.41
N SER A 79 2.40 -3.00 17.71
CA SER A 79 1.23 -3.68 18.26
C SER A 79 1.57 -4.69 19.37
N GLN A 80 2.69 -5.39 19.27
CA GLN A 80 3.13 -6.36 20.29
C GLN A 80 3.74 -5.70 21.54
N LEU A 81 4.18 -4.45 21.43
CA LEU A 81 4.80 -3.72 22.55
C LEU A 81 3.82 -2.86 23.35
N THR A 82 2.58 -2.69 22.89
CA THR A 82 1.48 -2.14 23.68
C THR A 82 0.79 -3.25 24.48
N PRO A 83 0.81 -3.23 25.82
CA PRO A 83 0.09 -4.21 26.63
C PRO A 83 -1.41 -4.08 26.37
N THR A 84 -2.04 -5.12 25.82
CA THR A 84 -3.50 -5.26 25.87
C THR A 84 -3.89 -5.55 27.31
N SER A 85 -4.46 -4.57 28.00
CA SER A 85 -5.09 -4.75 29.33
C SER A 85 -6.40 -5.50 29.22
#